data_AF-A0A0C9W022-F1
#
_entry.id   AF-A0A0C9W022-F1
#
_cell.length_a   1.000
_cell.length_b   1.000
_cell.length_c   1.000
_cell.angle_alpha   90.00
_cell.angle_beta   90.00
_cell.angle_gamma   90.00
#
_symmetry.space_group_name_H-M   'P 1'
#
loop_
_entity.id
_entity.type
_entity.pdbx_description
1 polymer ?
#
loop_
_entity_poly.entity_id
_entity_poly.type
_entity_poly.pdbx_seq_one_letter_code
_entity_poly.pdbx_strand_id
1 'polypeptide(L)'
;MVFLDLGSKAGSGSSTSKPIPKQALKSFIEQSPSSNYTFESKRESDHSEICRGTGGTEGGKDCVDIWLSSKQMFAAMQENGFFCALPMDPEKTHMECKPIPK
;
A
#
# COMPACT_ATOMS: atom_id res chain seq x y z
N MET A 1 -33.28 -25.41 37.45
CA MET A 1 -32.80 -24.44 36.45
C MET A 1 -31.33 -24.73 36.20
N VAL A 2 -31.04 -25.49 35.15
CA VAL A 2 -29.67 -25.77 34.70
C VAL A 2 -29.48 -24.95 33.43
N PHE A 3 -28.61 -23.94 33.48
CA PHE A 3 -28.21 -23.18 32.30
C PHE A 3 -27.19 -24.01 31.52
N LEU A 4 -27.56 -24.43 30.32
CA LEU A 4 -26.64 -24.99 29.33
C LEU A 4 -26.12 -23.83 28.49
N ASP A 5 -25.00 -23.24 28.88
CA ASP A 5 -24.28 -22.31 28.00
C ASP A 5 -23.40 -23.13 27.04
N LEU A 6 -23.83 -23.18 25.78
CA LEU A 6 -22.99 -23.57 24.64
C LEU A 6 -21.84 -22.57 24.50
N GLY A 7 -20.68 -22.92 25.06
CA GLY A 7 -19.43 -22.23 24.82
C GLY A 7 -18.99 -22.38 23.36
N SER A 8 -19.22 -21.33 22.57
CA SER A 8 -18.74 -21.17 21.20
C SER A 8 -17.23 -21.39 21.08
N LYS A 9 -16.88 -22.46 20.38
CA LYS A 9 -15.58 -22.72 19.77
C LYS A 9 -15.30 -21.63 18.72
N ALA A 10 -14.33 -20.77 18.98
CA ALA A 10 -13.61 -20.05 17.93
C ALA A 10 -12.11 -20.25 18.15
N GLY A 11 -11.57 -21.26 17.49
CA GLY A 11 -10.14 -21.33 17.25
C GLY A 11 -9.76 -20.24 16.24
N SER A 12 -8.66 -19.55 16.50
CA SER A 12 -7.90 -18.90 15.44
C SER A 12 -6.43 -19.01 15.81
N GLY A 13 -5.78 -20.01 15.20
CA GLY A 13 -4.34 -20.18 15.27
C GLY A 13 -3.67 -19.01 14.56
N SER A 14 -2.86 -18.27 15.29
CA SER A 14 -1.91 -17.30 14.75
C SER A 14 -0.67 -18.06 14.28
N SER A 15 -0.55 -18.20 12.95
CA SER A 15 0.60 -18.80 12.27
C SER A 15 1.10 -17.80 11.24
N THR A 16 2.30 -17.25 11.45
CA THR A 16 3.06 -16.32 10.58
C THR A 16 2.41 -14.94 10.30
N SER A 17 2.88 -13.92 11.02
CA SER A 17 2.44 -12.52 10.94
C SER A 17 2.86 -11.86 9.62
N LYS A 18 1.98 -11.87 8.61
CA LYS A 18 2.07 -10.84 7.55
C LYS A 18 1.82 -9.47 8.21
N PRO A 19 2.67 -8.45 7.99
CA PRO A 19 2.37 -7.11 8.44
C PRO A 19 1.03 -6.66 7.85
N ILE A 20 0.22 -5.96 8.65
CA ILE A 20 -1.02 -5.34 8.18
C ILE A 20 -0.64 -4.48 6.95
N PRO A 21 -1.32 -4.59 5.78
CA PRO A 21 -0.82 -4.01 4.53
C PRO A 21 -0.44 -2.51 4.60
N LYS A 22 -1.21 -1.71 5.35
CA LYS A 22 -0.90 -0.29 5.62
C LYS A 22 0.42 -0.11 6.40
N GLN A 23 0.73 -1.02 7.32
CA GLN A 23 2.00 -1.01 8.06
C GLN A 23 3.18 -1.35 7.16
N ALA A 24 3.03 -2.32 6.25
CA ALA A 24 4.07 -2.63 5.26
C ALA A 24 4.39 -1.41 4.38
N LEU A 25 3.34 -0.69 3.92
CA LEU A 25 3.51 0.55 3.18
C LEU A 25 4.24 1.61 4.01
N LYS A 26 3.80 1.84 5.24
CA LYS A 26 4.42 2.81 6.14
C LYS A 26 5.90 2.51 6.35
N SER A 27 6.26 1.26 6.65
CA SER A 27 7.66 0.85 6.82
C SER A 27 8.49 1.01 5.54
N PHE A 28 7.89 0.84 4.37
CA PHE A 28 8.56 1.09 3.09
C PHE A 28 8.80 2.58 2.82
N ILE A 29 7.87 3.45 3.22
CA ILE A 29 7.98 4.90 3.15
C ILE A 29 9.02 5.43 4.14
N GLU A 30 9.03 4.93 5.38
CA GLU A 30 9.92 5.39 6.45
C GLU A 30 11.41 5.20 6.14
N GLN A 31 11.76 4.27 5.24
CA GLN A 31 13.12 4.12 4.73
C GLN A 31 13.61 5.34 3.93
N SER A 32 12.70 6.08 3.29
CA SER A 32 13.04 7.30 2.53
C SER A 32 11.84 8.26 2.39
N PRO A 33 11.42 8.93 3.47
CA PRO A 33 10.17 9.71 3.51
C PRO A 33 10.18 10.96 2.62
N SER A 34 11.36 11.40 2.16
CA SER A 34 11.52 12.52 1.23
C SER A 34 11.61 12.10 -0.24
N SER A 35 11.56 10.80 -0.54
CA SER A 35 11.59 10.29 -1.91
C SER A 35 10.27 10.50 -2.63
N ASN A 36 10.32 10.53 -3.95
CA ASN A 36 9.13 10.35 -4.78
C ASN A 36 8.79 8.87 -4.89
N TYR A 37 7.52 8.55 -5.05
CA TYR A 37 7.04 7.19 -5.21
C TYR A 37 6.14 7.09 -6.43
N THR A 38 6.10 5.91 -7.04
CA THR A 38 5.12 5.57 -8.07
C THR A 38 4.41 4.29 -7.69
N PHE A 39 3.11 4.18 -7.92
CA PHE A 39 2.44 2.89 -7.80
C PHE A 39 1.53 2.61 -9.00
N GLU A 40 1.41 1.33 -9.35
CA GLU A 40 0.40 0.85 -10.29
C GLU A 40 -0.42 -0.28 -9.67
N SER A 41 -1.61 -0.47 -10.21
CA SER A 41 -2.48 -1.58 -9.84
C SER A 41 -3.29 -1.98 -11.06
N LYS A 42 -3.44 -3.29 -11.26
CA LYS A 42 -4.36 -3.81 -12.28
C LYS A 42 -5.79 -3.46 -11.89
N ARG A 43 -6.66 -3.26 -12.88
CA ARG A 43 -8.10 -3.07 -12.64
C ARG A 43 -8.65 -4.26 -11.84
N GLU A 44 -9.46 -3.97 -10.83
CA GLU A 44 -10.04 -4.97 -9.91
C GLU A 44 -9.00 -5.80 -9.12
N SER A 45 -7.77 -5.30 -8.94
CA SER A 45 -6.77 -5.93 -8.09
C SER A 45 -6.81 -5.43 -6.64
N ASP A 46 -6.67 -6.36 -5.71
CA ASP A 46 -6.51 -6.08 -4.28
C ASP A 46 -5.05 -5.81 -3.87
N HIS A 47 -4.12 -5.81 -4.83
CA HIS A 47 -2.72 -5.47 -4.61
C HIS A 47 -2.21 -4.45 -5.63
N SER A 48 -1.19 -3.69 -5.22
CA SER A 48 -0.51 -2.68 -6.00
C SER A 48 1.00 -2.82 -5.82
N GLU A 49 1.76 -2.62 -6.89
CA GLU A 49 3.20 -2.48 -6.81
C GLU A 49 3.52 -1.00 -6.55
N ILE A 50 4.33 -0.73 -5.52
CA ILE A 50 4.84 0.61 -5.24
C ILE A 50 6.36 0.61 -5.35
N CYS A 51 6.91 1.62 -6.00
CA CYS A 51 8.33 1.79 -6.21
C CYS A 51 8.81 3.15 -5.72
N ARG A 52 10.04 3.20 -5.19
CA ARG A 52 10.74 4.43 -4.82
C ARG A 52 11.49 5.00 -6.04
N GLY A 53 11.32 6.30 -6.32
CA GLY A 53 11.94 7.03 -7.45
C GLY A 53 10.99 7.41 -8.60
N THR A 54 11.40 8.39 -9.43
CA THR A 54 10.62 8.90 -10.58
C THR A 54 10.94 8.15 -11.88
N GLY A 55 9.96 7.46 -12.47
CA GLY A 55 9.98 7.03 -13.89
C GLY A 55 9.77 5.52 -14.11
N GLY A 56 8.74 5.11 -14.88
CA GLY A 56 8.35 3.70 -15.08
C GLY A 56 9.48 2.71 -15.44
N THR A 57 9.23 1.44 -15.08
CA THR A 57 9.82 0.13 -15.47
C THR A 57 11.30 -0.07 -15.88
N GLU A 58 12.13 0.95 -16.13
CA GLU A 58 13.44 0.75 -16.79
C GLU A 58 14.68 1.20 -16.00
N GLY A 59 14.65 1.21 -14.67
CA GLY A 59 15.89 1.45 -13.92
C GLY A 59 15.80 1.23 -12.43
N GLY A 60 16.31 0.08 -11.96
CA GLY A 60 16.84 -0.12 -10.61
C GLY A 60 15.97 0.35 -9.45
N LYS A 61 14.65 0.26 -9.57
CA LYS A 61 13.74 0.70 -8.51
C LYS A 61 13.67 -0.32 -7.40
N ASP A 62 13.75 0.16 -6.17
CA ASP A 62 13.28 -0.58 -5.01
C ASP A 62 11.74 -0.58 -5.07
N CYS A 63 11.16 -1.73 -5.45
CA CYS A 63 9.72 -1.94 -5.62
C CYS A 63 9.25 -3.04 -4.67
N VAL A 64 8.03 -2.88 -4.13
CA VAL A 64 7.38 -3.88 -3.28
C VAL A 64 5.92 -4.04 -3.66
N ASP A 65 5.44 -5.28 -3.65
CA ASP A 65 4.02 -5.60 -3.76
C ASP A 65 3.34 -5.43 -2.40
N ILE A 66 2.25 -4.66 -2.39
CA ILE A 66 1.44 -4.44 -1.19
C ILE A 66 -0.01 -4.78 -1.48
N TRP A 67 -0.62 -5.53 -0.57
CA TRP A 67 -2.03 -5.93 -0.59
C TRP A 67 -2.97 -4.76 -0.24
N LEU A 68 -2.90 -3.72 -1.06
CA LEU A 68 -3.82 -2.59 -1.09
C LEU A 68 -4.26 -2.39 -2.54
N SER A 69 -5.57 -2.28 -2.76
CA SER A 69 -6.11 -1.82 -4.05
C SER A 69 -5.63 -0.41 -4.38
N SER A 70 -5.71 0.00 -5.65
CA SER A 70 -5.34 1.35 -6.09
C SER A 70 -5.96 2.47 -5.22
N LYS A 71 -7.25 2.33 -4.88
CA LYS A 71 -7.96 3.32 -4.03
C LYS A 71 -7.42 3.35 -2.61
N GLN A 72 -7.13 2.18 -2.03
CA GLN A 72 -6.58 2.09 -0.68
C GLN A 72 -5.14 2.60 -0.63
N MET A 73 -4.33 2.33 -1.67
CA MET A 73 -2.97 2.84 -1.81
C MET A 73 -2.98 4.36 -1.91
N PHE A 74 -3.85 4.94 -2.75
CA PHE A 74 -4.02 6.38 -2.88
C PHE A 74 -4.39 7.06 -1.55
N ALA A 75 -5.34 6.50 -0.80
CA ALA A 75 -5.71 7.03 0.52
C ALA A 75 -4.57 6.90 1.54
N ALA A 76 -3.90 5.74 1.58
CA ALA A 76 -2.83 5.50 2.53
C ALA A 76 -1.59 6.38 2.27
N MET A 77 -1.25 6.67 1.02
CA MET A 77 -0.16 7.61 0.69
C MET A 77 -0.48 9.03 1.19
N GLN A 78 -1.73 9.49 1.04
CA GLN A 78 -2.16 10.79 1.58
C GLN A 78 -2.14 10.83 3.11
N GLU A 79 -2.57 9.75 3.79
CA GLU A 79 -2.44 9.60 5.26
C GLU A 79 -0.97 9.68 5.72
N ASN A 80 -0.01 9.32 4.86
CA ASN A 80 1.43 9.40 5.12
C ASN A 80 2.08 10.71 4.62
N GLY A 81 1.29 11.71 4.22
CA GLY A 81 1.80 13.04 3.86
C GLY A 81 2.31 13.15 2.42
N PHE A 82 1.75 12.38 1.48
CA PHE A 82 2.07 12.48 0.06
C PHE A 82 0.89 13.00 -0.75
N PHE A 83 1.18 13.86 -1.72
CA PHE A 83 0.24 14.21 -2.78
C PHE A 83 0.47 13.27 -3.97
N CYS A 84 -0.57 12.56 -4.37
CA CYS A 84 -0.53 11.61 -5.49
C CYS A 84 -1.39 12.10 -6.66
N ALA A 85 -0.88 12.01 -7.88
CA ALA A 85 -1.62 12.36 -9.08
C ALA A 85 -1.19 11.50 -10.28
N LEU A 86 -2.11 11.32 -11.23
CA LEU A 86 -1.74 10.76 -12.53
C LEU A 86 -0.84 11.77 -13.27
N PRO A 87 0.16 11.29 -14.01
CA PRO A 87 0.94 12.13 -14.92
C PRO A 87 0.04 12.84 -15.94
N MET A 88 0.52 13.98 -16.45
CA MET A 88 -0.13 14.69 -17.56
C MET A 88 -0.09 13.89 -18.86
N ASP A 89 0.90 13.02 -19.00
CA ASP A 89 1.08 12.12 -20.13
C ASP A 89 0.03 10.99 -20.06
N PRO A 90 -0.93 10.93 -21.00
CA PRO A 90 -2.01 9.95 -20.97
C PRO A 90 -1.54 8.51 -21.24
N GLU A 91 -0.31 8.32 -21.72
CA GLU A 91 0.27 6.99 -21.91
C GLU A 91 0.75 6.38 -20.59
N LYS A 92 0.93 7.20 -19.54
CA LYS A 92 1.39 6.75 -18.24
C LYS A 92 0.21 6.49 -17.29
N THR A 93 0.08 5.24 -16.89
CA THR A 93 -1.00 4.79 -16.00
C THR A 93 -0.59 4.63 -14.54
N HIS A 94 0.69 4.83 -14.21
CA HIS A 94 1.16 4.84 -12.83
C HIS A 94 0.77 6.14 -12.13
N MET A 95 0.47 6.06 -10.85
CA MET A 95 0.26 7.22 -9.99
C MET A 95 1.63 7.74 -9.53
N GLU A 96 1.86 9.06 -9.54
CA GLU A 96 3.06 9.69 -9.00
C GLU A 96 2.75 10.37 -7.67
N CYS A 97 3.48 9.99 -6.62
CA CYS A 97 3.33 10.50 -5.27
C CYS A 97 4.56 11.29 -4.83
N LYS A 98 4.35 12.53 -4.38
CA LYS A 98 5.39 13.46 -3.94
C LYS A 98 5.14 13.88 -2.49
N PRO A 99 6.17 14.02 -1.65
CA PRO A 99 6.00 14.46 -0.27
C PRO A 99 5.40 15.87 -0.25
N ILE A 100 4.42 16.09 0.64
CA ILE A 100 3.80 17.40 0.83
C ILE A 100 4.77 18.28 1.63
N PRO A 101 5.14 19.48 1.14
CA PRO A 101 5.95 20.42 1.90
C PRO A 101 5.28 20.77 3.24
N LYS A 102 6.08 20.86 4.31
CA LYS A 102 5.62 21.32 5.63
C LYS A 102 5.54 22.83 5.70
#